data_AF-A0A2K5S8B3-F1
#
_entry.id   AF-A0A2K5S8B3-F1
#
_cell.length_a   1.000
_cell.length_b   1.000
_cell.length_c   1.000
_cell.angle_alpha   90.00
_cell.angle_beta   90.00
_cell.angle_gamma   90.00
#
_symmetry.space_group_name_H-M   'P 1'
#
loop_
_entity.id
_entity.type
_entity.pdbx_description
1 polymer ?
#
loop_
_entity_poly.entity_id
_entity_poly.type
_entity_poly.pdbx_seq_one_letter_code
_entity_poly.pdbx_strand_id
1 'polypeptide(L)'
;MWFLTVLLLWVPVDGQVDPTKAVITLQPPWVSVFQGETVTLQCVGPHVPGNSATQWFLNGTATQISTPSYSITSASVNDSGEYRCQTGLSVLSDPVQLEVHRGLQSPTPVWFHFLFYVVVGIMFLVDTVLCVTICKELKRKKKWNLEIPLESAHEKKVTSDLQKHRHLGKDLKRQEQEQPQNRVHRKAPQKAK
;
A
#
# COMPACT_ATOMS: atom_id res chain seq x y z
N MET A 1 -29.14 17.34 -15.52
CA MET A 1 -29.77 16.49 -14.48
C MET A 1 -28.81 15.44 -13.94
N TRP A 2 -27.69 15.85 -13.32
CA TRP A 2 -26.72 14.97 -12.64
C TRP A 2 -26.39 15.49 -11.23
N PHE A 3 -27.22 16.37 -10.66
CA PHE A 3 -27.04 16.99 -9.34
C PHE A 3 -27.97 16.43 -8.26
N LEU A 4 -28.89 15.51 -8.59
CA LEU A 4 -29.87 14.95 -7.65
C LEU A 4 -29.40 13.66 -6.95
N THR A 5 -28.28 13.06 -7.35
CA THR A 5 -27.76 11.83 -6.73
C THR A 5 -26.89 12.08 -5.51
N VAL A 6 -26.46 13.32 -5.26
CA VAL A 6 -25.63 13.67 -4.09
C VAL A 6 -26.49 13.80 -2.81
N LEU A 7 -27.81 14.01 -2.93
CA LEU A 7 -28.68 14.23 -1.77
C LEU A 7 -29.09 12.94 -1.03
N LEU A 8 -28.85 11.76 -1.61
CA LEU A 8 -29.26 10.48 -0.99
C LEU A 8 -28.16 9.82 -0.13
N LEU A 9 -26.94 10.38 -0.11
CA LEU A 9 -25.81 9.79 0.64
C LEU A 9 -25.47 10.51 1.94
N TRP A 10 -26.26 11.52 2.32
CA TRP A 10 -26.14 12.19 3.61
C TRP A 10 -27.40 12.01 4.46
N VAL A 11 -27.87 10.76 4.54
CA VAL A 11 -28.54 10.36 5.77
C VAL A 11 -27.40 10.10 6.75
N PRO A 12 -27.19 10.94 7.79
CA PRO A 12 -26.43 10.47 8.92
C PRO A 12 -27.14 9.20 9.39
N VAL A 13 -26.46 8.06 9.31
CA VAL A 13 -26.94 6.88 10.03
C VAL A 13 -26.86 7.29 11.49
N ASP A 14 -27.97 7.81 12.02
CA ASP A 14 -28.16 8.00 13.45
C ASP A 14 -28.25 6.58 14.02
N GLY A 15 -27.07 5.96 14.16
CA GLY A 15 -26.89 4.85 15.07
C GLY A 15 -27.11 5.45 16.44
N GLN A 16 -28.37 5.47 16.88
CA GLN A 16 -28.73 5.87 18.23
C GLN A 16 -28.07 4.86 19.17
N VAL A 17 -26.85 5.17 19.60
CA VAL A 17 -26.14 4.44 20.63
C VAL A 17 -26.90 4.73 21.91
N ASP A 18 -27.86 3.85 22.22
CA ASP A 18 -28.53 3.88 23.50
C ASP A 18 -27.47 3.69 24.59
N PRO A 19 -27.19 4.71 25.41
CA PRO A 19 -26.13 4.65 26.42
C PRO A 19 -26.43 3.62 27.52
N THR A 20 -27.65 3.09 27.58
CA THR A 20 -28.03 2.03 28.54
C THR A 20 -27.85 0.62 27.98
N LYS A 21 -27.56 0.47 26.68
CA LYS A 21 -27.40 -0.83 26.04
C LYS A 21 -25.94 -1.28 26.04
N ALA A 22 -25.71 -2.57 26.26
CA ALA A 22 -24.38 -3.16 26.10
C ALA A 22 -24.02 -3.34 24.62
N VAL A 23 -22.74 -3.27 24.31
CA VAL A 23 -22.17 -3.43 22.96
C VAL A 23 -21.11 -4.51 23.01
N ILE A 24 -21.11 -5.40 22.02
CA ILE A 24 -20.08 -6.43 21.87
C ILE A 24 -18.97 -5.89 20.97
N THR A 25 -17.72 -6.00 21.42
CA THR A 25 -16.52 -5.71 20.63
C THR A 25 -15.74 -7.00 20.41
N LEU A 26 -15.30 -7.24 19.17
CA LEU A 26 -14.51 -8.42 18.80
C LEU A 26 -13.02 -8.05 18.72
N GLN A 27 -12.19 -8.90 19.28
CA GLN A 27 -10.74 -8.86 19.14
C GLN A 27 -10.26 -10.23 18.63
N PRO A 28 -9.81 -10.32 17.37
CA PRO A 28 -9.75 -9.26 16.35
C PRO A 28 -11.14 -8.83 15.82
N PRO A 29 -11.27 -7.68 15.11
CA PRO A 29 -12.58 -7.05 14.81
C PRO A 29 -13.41 -7.73 13.71
N TRP A 30 -13.03 -8.94 13.28
CA TRP A 30 -13.74 -9.67 12.24
C TRP A 30 -14.80 -10.59 12.82
N VAL A 31 -15.97 -10.57 12.17
CA VAL A 31 -17.11 -11.47 12.43
C VAL A 31 -16.94 -12.84 11.77
N SER A 32 -15.95 -12.99 10.89
CA SER A 32 -15.64 -14.23 10.19
C SER A 32 -14.24 -14.68 10.56
N VAL A 33 -14.13 -15.85 11.19
CA VAL A 33 -12.85 -16.46 11.63
C VAL A 33 -12.68 -17.85 11.03
N PHE A 34 -11.47 -18.35 11.00
CA PHE A 34 -11.19 -19.73 10.60
C PHE A 34 -11.13 -20.67 11.79
N GLN A 35 -11.38 -21.95 11.53
CA GLN A 35 -11.27 -22.99 12.55
C GLN A 35 -9.86 -23.01 13.16
N GLY A 36 -9.78 -23.05 14.50
CA GLY A 36 -8.53 -23.04 15.25
C GLY A 36 -7.95 -21.64 15.54
N GLU A 37 -8.55 -20.57 15.01
CA GLU A 37 -8.18 -19.21 15.40
C GLU A 37 -8.71 -18.86 16.79
N THR A 38 -8.03 -17.91 17.43
CA THR A 38 -8.46 -17.35 18.71
C THR A 38 -9.24 -16.06 18.49
N VAL A 39 -10.45 -15.98 19.05
CA VAL A 39 -11.28 -14.77 19.03
C VAL A 39 -11.73 -14.45 20.45
N THR A 40 -11.71 -13.16 20.79
CA THR A 40 -12.16 -12.65 22.09
C THR A 40 -13.31 -11.68 21.89
N LEU A 41 -14.44 -11.98 22.49
CA LEU A 41 -15.60 -11.08 22.54
C LEU A 41 -15.57 -10.34 23.88
N GLN A 42 -15.68 -9.01 23.84
CA GLN A 42 -15.80 -8.18 25.03
C GLN A 42 -17.16 -7.51 25.07
N CYS A 43 -17.78 -7.49 26.24
CA CYS A 43 -19.03 -6.78 26.47
C CYS A 43 -18.74 -5.44 27.14
N VAL A 44 -19.10 -4.35 26.47
CA VAL A 44 -18.92 -2.98 26.95
C VAL A 44 -20.28 -2.38 27.24
N GLY A 45 -20.51 -1.93 28.48
CA GLY A 45 -21.79 -1.35 28.88
C GLY A 45 -21.74 -0.78 30.31
N PRO A 46 -22.84 -0.19 30.79
CA PRO A 46 -22.95 0.23 32.18
C PRO A 46 -22.90 -1.00 33.10
N HIS A 47 -22.06 -0.97 34.13
CA HIS A 47 -21.93 -2.04 35.12
C HIS A 47 -22.33 -1.52 36.50
N VAL A 48 -22.83 -2.41 37.35
CA VAL A 48 -23.00 -2.06 38.76
C VAL A 48 -21.58 -1.87 39.38
N PRO A 49 -21.37 -0.85 40.22
CA PRO A 49 -20.09 -0.65 40.90
C PRO A 49 -19.71 -1.85 41.76
N GLY A 50 -18.54 -2.46 41.51
CA GLY A 50 -18.03 -3.60 42.28
C GLY A 50 -18.38 -4.98 41.73
N ASN A 51 -19.16 -5.06 40.66
CA ASN A 51 -19.51 -6.31 39.97
C ASN A 51 -19.52 -6.12 38.45
N SER A 52 -18.52 -6.72 37.81
CA SER A 52 -18.38 -6.78 36.35
C SER A 52 -19.03 -8.04 35.75
N ALA A 53 -20.00 -8.62 36.45
CA ALA A 53 -20.69 -9.82 35.99
C ALA A 53 -21.45 -9.53 34.69
N THR A 54 -21.19 -10.36 33.68
CA THR A 54 -21.77 -10.25 32.34
C THR A 54 -22.36 -11.58 31.95
N GLN A 55 -23.64 -11.60 31.59
CA GLN A 55 -24.30 -12.78 31.06
C GLN A 55 -24.15 -12.81 29.54
N TRP A 56 -23.71 -13.96 29.01
CA TRP A 56 -23.54 -14.18 27.57
C TRP A 56 -24.59 -15.14 27.03
N PHE A 57 -25.09 -14.84 25.84
CA PHE A 57 -26.07 -15.65 25.12
C PHE A 57 -25.52 -16.03 23.75
N LEU A 58 -25.58 -17.32 23.42
CA LEU A 58 -25.26 -17.88 22.10
C LEU A 58 -26.52 -18.48 21.50
N ASN A 59 -26.98 -17.96 20.36
CA ASN A 59 -28.22 -18.37 19.70
C ASN A 59 -29.43 -18.37 20.67
N GLY A 60 -29.48 -17.37 21.57
CA GLY A 60 -30.52 -17.25 22.60
C GLY A 60 -30.32 -18.13 23.85
N THR A 61 -29.28 -18.97 23.89
CA THR A 61 -28.99 -19.84 25.04
C THR A 61 -27.95 -19.18 25.95
N ALA A 62 -28.26 -19.09 27.25
CA ALA A 62 -27.33 -18.58 28.26
C ALA A 62 -26.11 -19.51 28.39
N THR A 63 -24.91 -18.93 28.29
CA THR A 63 -23.65 -19.63 28.53
C THR A 63 -23.25 -19.52 30.01
N GLN A 64 -22.31 -20.38 30.43
CA GLN A 64 -21.81 -20.38 31.82
C GLN A 64 -20.74 -19.31 32.08
N ILE A 65 -20.43 -18.48 31.08
CA ILE A 65 -19.40 -17.44 31.19
C ILE A 65 -20.03 -16.20 31.80
N SER A 66 -19.50 -15.78 32.95
CA SER A 66 -19.94 -14.57 33.66
C SER A 66 -18.95 -13.40 33.57
N THR A 67 -17.84 -13.57 32.84
CA THR A 67 -16.79 -12.56 32.69
C THR A 67 -17.12 -11.57 31.57
N PRO A 68 -16.67 -10.31 31.66
CA PRO A 68 -16.89 -9.31 30.60
C PRO A 68 -16.13 -9.64 29.30
N SER A 69 -15.15 -10.55 29.38
CA SER A 69 -14.40 -11.07 28.24
C SER A 69 -14.70 -12.55 28.06
N TYR A 70 -15.13 -12.92 26.86
CA TYR A 70 -15.36 -14.30 26.41
C TYR A 70 -14.26 -14.64 25.40
N SER A 71 -13.31 -15.50 25.77
CA SER A 71 -12.22 -15.91 24.88
C SER A 71 -12.44 -17.32 24.35
N ILE A 72 -12.47 -17.46 23.02
CA ILE A 72 -12.53 -18.72 22.29
C ILE A 72 -11.13 -18.97 21.76
N THR A 73 -10.39 -19.88 22.37
CA THR A 73 -8.99 -20.16 22.02
C THR A 73 -8.84 -20.96 20.73
N SER A 74 -9.77 -21.87 20.46
CA SER A 74 -9.80 -22.69 19.25
C SER A 74 -11.21 -22.67 18.68
N ALA A 75 -11.46 -21.73 17.77
CA ALA A 75 -12.78 -21.57 17.15
C ALA A 75 -13.18 -22.84 16.39
N SER A 76 -14.39 -23.32 16.64
CA SER A 76 -15.00 -24.45 15.96
C SER A 76 -16.28 -24.02 15.25
N VAL A 77 -16.76 -24.82 14.30
CA VAL A 77 -18.03 -24.52 13.61
C VAL A 77 -19.21 -24.45 14.58
N ASN A 78 -19.12 -25.12 15.75
CA ASN A 78 -20.16 -25.06 16.77
C ASN A 78 -20.18 -23.74 17.54
N ASP A 79 -19.11 -22.95 17.46
CA ASP A 79 -19.04 -21.60 18.01
C ASP A 79 -19.62 -20.56 17.03
N SER A 80 -20.10 -20.98 15.85
CA SER A 80 -20.78 -20.08 14.93
C SER A 80 -22.20 -19.79 15.42
N GLY A 81 -22.61 -18.53 15.37
CA GLY A 81 -23.95 -18.15 15.79
C GLY A 81 -24.09 -16.68 16.14
N GLU A 82 -25.26 -16.36 16.69
CA GLU A 82 -25.61 -15.03 17.17
C GLU A 82 -25.19 -14.87 18.64
N TYR A 83 -24.25 -13.97 18.90
CA TYR A 83 -23.80 -13.61 20.24
C TYR A 83 -24.53 -12.36 20.74
N ARG A 84 -25.02 -12.41 21.97
CA ARG A 84 -25.53 -11.26 22.72
C ARG A 84 -24.96 -11.25 24.13
N CYS A 85 -24.81 -10.06 24.71
CA CYS A 85 -24.36 -9.90 26.09
C CYS A 85 -25.28 -8.98 26.88
N GLN A 86 -25.34 -9.20 28.18
CA GLN A 86 -26.07 -8.36 29.11
C GLN A 86 -25.24 -8.19 30.39
N THR A 87 -25.00 -6.94 30.77
CA THR A 87 -24.40 -6.58 32.07
C THR A 87 -25.51 -6.34 33.09
N GLY A 88 -25.19 -6.34 34.39
CA GLY A 88 -26.21 -6.21 35.45
C GLY A 88 -27.11 -4.95 35.40
N LEU A 89 -26.71 -3.89 34.69
CA LEU A 89 -27.52 -2.66 34.50
C LEU A 89 -27.98 -2.43 33.06
N SER A 90 -27.48 -3.21 32.09
CA SER A 90 -27.75 -2.93 30.68
C SER A 90 -28.94 -3.72 30.14
N VAL A 91 -29.53 -3.15 29.10
CA VAL A 91 -30.39 -3.90 28.18
C VAL A 91 -29.51 -4.84 27.36
N LEU A 92 -30.09 -5.96 26.94
CA LEU A 92 -29.47 -6.94 26.06
C LEU A 92 -28.85 -6.26 24.82
N SER A 93 -27.60 -6.62 24.51
CA SER A 93 -26.85 -6.04 23.40
C SER A 93 -27.48 -6.31 22.04
N ASP A 94 -27.03 -5.57 21.03
CA ASP A 94 -27.28 -5.94 19.65
C ASP A 94 -26.66 -7.30 19.33
N PRO A 95 -27.30 -8.08 18.44
CA PRO A 95 -26.77 -9.35 18.00
C PRO A 95 -25.52 -9.17 17.14
N VAL A 96 -24.51 -9.97 17.42
CA VAL A 96 -23.30 -10.09 16.61
C VAL A 96 -23.21 -11.50 16.06
N GLN A 97 -23.22 -11.64 14.74
CA GLN A 97 -23.17 -12.94 14.08
C GLN A 97 -21.71 -13.34 13.85
N LEU A 98 -21.22 -14.34 14.58
CA LEU A 98 -19.88 -14.91 14.40
C LEU A 98 -19.97 -16.12 13.46
N GLU A 99 -19.15 -16.14 12.42
CA GLU A 99 -19.08 -17.22 11.44
C GLU A 99 -17.70 -17.88 11.45
N VAL A 100 -17.65 -19.18 11.70
CA VAL A 100 -16.41 -19.97 11.72
C VAL A 100 -16.32 -20.83 10.47
N HIS A 101 -15.37 -20.50 9.62
CA HIS A 101 -15.14 -21.20 8.35
C HIS A 101 -14.20 -22.39 8.55
N ARG A 102 -14.57 -23.54 7.97
CA ARG A 102 -13.65 -24.67 7.80
C ARG A 102 -12.72 -24.35 6.63
N GLY A 103 -11.53 -23.81 6.90
CA GLY A 103 -10.59 -23.42 5.85
C GLY A 103 -9.14 -23.78 6.19
N LEU A 104 -8.51 -24.60 5.34
CA LEU A 104 -7.10 -24.41 5.02
C LEU A 104 -6.99 -22.98 4.51
N GLN A 105 -6.27 -22.12 5.21
CA GLN A 105 -5.90 -20.76 4.82
C GLN A 105 -5.77 -20.69 3.29
N SER A 106 -6.72 -20.04 2.59
CA SER A 106 -6.65 -20.00 1.12
C SER A 106 -5.35 -19.26 0.80
N PRO A 107 -4.32 -19.92 0.23
CA PRO A 107 -3.16 -19.20 -0.22
C PRO A 107 -3.69 -18.22 -1.26
N THR A 108 -3.32 -16.94 -1.17
CA THR A 108 -3.43 -16.05 -2.33
C THR A 108 -2.98 -16.86 -3.54
N PRO A 109 -3.79 -17.00 -4.60
CA PRO A 109 -3.53 -18.07 -5.54
C PRO A 109 -2.19 -17.78 -6.21
N VAL A 110 -1.17 -18.55 -5.84
CA VAL A 110 0.20 -18.38 -6.33
C VAL A 110 0.22 -18.50 -7.86
N TRP A 111 -0.76 -19.19 -8.45
CA TRP A 111 -1.00 -19.21 -9.89
C TRP A 111 -1.18 -17.82 -10.51
N PHE A 112 -1.69 -16.82 -9.78
CA PHE A 112 -1.90 -15.46 -10.30
C PHE A 112 -0.56 -14.75 -10.47
N HIS A 113 0.40 -15.04 -9.59
CA HIS A 113 1.78 -14.58 -9.77
C HIS A 113 2.42 -15.25 -10.97
N PHE A 114 2.29 -16.58 -11.13
CA PHE A 114 2.82 -17.27 -12.31
C PHE A 114 2.24 -16.74 -13.62
N LEU A 115 0.91 -16.56 -13.69
CA LEU A 115 0.25 -16.01 -14.86
C LEU A 115 0.74 -14.58 -15.17
N PHE A 116 0.84 -13.73 -14.15
CA PHE A 116 1.34 -12.37 -14.29
C PHE A 116 2.80 -12.34 -14.79
N TYR A 117 3.69 -13.14 -14.19
CA TYR A 117 5.10 -13.23 -14.61
C TYR A 117 5.25 -13.77 -16.04
N VAL A 118 4.42 -14.74 -16.43
CA VAL A 118 4.43 -15.27 -17.80
C VAL A 118 3.99 -14.20 -18.80
N VAL A 119 2.92 -13.44 -18.52
CA VAL A 119 2.44 -12.37 -19.42
C VAL A 119 3.49 -11.26 -19.57
N VAL A 120 4.07 -10.79 -18.46
CA VAL A 120 5.14 -9.78 -18.48
C VAL A 120 6.37 -10.29 -19.23
N GLY A 121 6.75 -11.56 -19.02
CA GLY A 121 7.84 -12.20 -19.74
C GLY A 121 7.60 -12.28 -21.25
N ILE A 122 6.38 -12.66 -21.67
CA ILE A 122 6.01 -12.72 -23.09
C ILE A 122 6.05 -11.33 -23.73
N MET A 123 5.52 -10.30 -23.07
CA MET A 123 5.60 -8.92 -23.58
C MET A 123 7.05 -8.47 -23.80
N PHE A 124 7.92 -8.70 -22.82
CA PHE A 124 9.33 -8.36 -22.94
C PHE A 124 10.04 -9.12 -24.07
N LEU A 125 9.71 -10.40 -24.28
CA LEU A 125 10.24 -11.20 -25.39
C LEU A 125 9.76 -10.66 -26.75
N VAL A 126 8.47 -10.34 -26.88
CA VAL A 126 7.91 -9.77 -28.11
C VAL A 126 8.54 -8.42 -28.42
N ASP A 127 8.67 -7.53 -27.43
CA ASP A 127 9.31 -6.23 -27.58
C ASP A 127 10.78 -6.35 -27.96
N THR A 128 11.51 -7.28 -27.34
CA THR A 128 12.93 -7.54 -27.66
C THR A 128 13.08 -8.10 -29.07
N VAL A 129 12.24 -9.06 -29.47
CA VAL A 129 12.27 -9.66 -30.82
C VAL A 129 11.87 -8.62 -31.87
N LEU A 130 10.84 -7.83 -31.61
CA LEU A 130 10.41 -6.73 -32.47
C LEU A 130 11.53 -5.69 -32.61
N CYS A 131 12.15 -5.29 -31.49
CA CYS A 131 13.26 -4.36 -31.48
C CYS A 131 14.47 -4.90 -32.26
N VAL A 132 14.84 -6.17 -32.08
CA VAL A 132 15.92 -6.81 -32.84
C VAL A 132 15.57 -6.92 -34.33
N THR A 133 14.31 -7.22 -34.67
CA THR A 133 13.86 -7.34 -36.06
C THR A 133 13.88 -5.97 -36.75
N ILE A 134 13.35 -4.93 -36.10
CA ILE A 134 13.41 -3.55 -36.58
C ILE A 134 14.87 -3.08 -36.66
N CYS A 135 15.71 -3.35 -35.66
CA CYS A 135 17.12 -2.99 -35.69
C CYS A 135 17.91 -3.73 -36.77
N LYS A 136 17.57 -5.01 -37.03
CA LYS A 136 18.12 -5.78 -38.14
C LYS A 136 17.70 -5.17 -39.47
N GLU A 137 16.43 -4.78 -39.64
CA GLU A 137 15.96 -4.10 -40.85
C GLU A 137 16.58 -2.72 -41.02
N LEU A 138 16.74 -1.94 -39.95
CA LEU A 138 17.41 -0.64 -39.99
C LEU A 138 18.90 -0.79 -40.27
N LYS A 139 19.58 -1.81 -39.74
CA LYS A 139 20.98 -2.13 -40.09
C LYS A 139 21.09 -2.66 -41.51
N ARG A 140 20.12 -3.45 -41.99
CA ARG A 140 20.06 -3.91 -43.39
C ARG A 140 19.89 -2.71 -44.31
N LYS A 141 18.93 -1.81 -44.03
CA LYS A 141 18.72 -0.56 -44.77
C LYS A 141 19.93 0.36 -44.71
N LYS A 142 20.62 0.47 -43.58
CA LYS A 142 21.91 1.20 -43.48
C LYS A 142 23.01 0.54 -44.29
N LYS A 143 23.11 -0.79 -44.29
CA LYS A 143 24.09 -1.55 -45.08
C LYS A 143 23.83 -1.44 -46.58
N TRP A 144 22.57 -1.47 -47.03
CA TRP A 144 22.19 -1.24 -48.42
C TRP A 144 22.32 0.24 -48.85
N ASN A 145 22.20 1.20 -47.93
CA ASN A 145 22.46 2.62 -48.20
C ASN A 145 23.95 3.01 -48.17
N LEU A 146 24.83 2.18 -47.61
CA LEU A 146 26.27 2.44 -47.53
C LEU A 146 27.07 1.82 -48.69
N GLU A 147 26.38 1.29 -49.70
CA GLU A 147 26.96 0.61 -50.86
C GLU A 147 26.57 1.29 -52.20
N ILE A 148 26.21 2.58 -52.18
CA ILE A 148 26.02 3.41 -53.39
C ILE A 148 27.04 4.57 -53.34
N PRO A 149 27.87 4.79 -54.37
CA PRO A 149 28.89 5.82 -54.36
C PRO A 149 28.25 7.17 -54.73
N LEU A 150 28.15 8.09 -53.77
CA LEU A 150 28.00 9.50 -54.11
C LEU A 150 28.76 10.35 -53.09
N GLU A 151 29.91 10.80 -53.56
CA GLU A 151 30.61 11.99 -53.14
C GLU A 151 29.64 13.09 -52.67
N SER A 152 29.50 13.28 -51.35
CA SER A 152 28.91 14.50 -50.79
C SER A 152 29.87 15.11 -49.77
N ALA A 153 30.54 16.16 -50.22
CA ALA A 153 31.56 16.92 -49.54
C ALA A 153 31.01 17.75 -48.36
N HIS A 154 30.32 17.13 -47.40
CA HIS A 154 29.74 17.85 -46.24
C HIS A 154 29.98 17.19 -44.87
N GLU A 155 30.63 16.02 -44.78
CA GLU A 155 30.91 15.38 -43.48
C GLU A 155 32.33 15.65 -42.93
N LYS A 156 33.20 16.33 -43.69
CA LYS A 156 34.50 16.80 -43.16
C LYS A 156 34.42 18.12 -42.39
N LYS A 157 33.33 18.89 -42.57
CA LYS A 157 33.18 20.21 -41.94
C LYS A 157 32.55 20.14 -40.55
N VAL A 158 31.56 19.27 -40.36
CA VAL A 158 30.83 19.14 -39.08
C VAL A 158 31.69 18.51 -37.97
N THR A 159 32.60 17.60 -38.30
CA THR A 159 33.58 17.04 -37.35
C THR A 159 34.72 18.02 -37.03
N SER A 160 35.05 18.94 -37.94
CA SER A 160 36.06 19.98 -37.72
C SER A 160 35.59 21.05 -36.71
N ASP A 161 34.34 21.49 -36.83
CA ASP A 161 33.79 22.57 -35.99
C ASP A 161 33.52 22.13 -34.54
N LEU A 162 33.13 20.86 -34.30
CA LEU A 162 32.91 20.33 -32.94
C LEU A 162 34.23 20.12 -32.17
N GLN A 163 35.32 19.79 -32.87
CA GLN A 163 36.65 19.63 -32.27
C GLN A 163 37.29 20.99 -31.93
N LYS A 164 37.02 22.02 -32.74
CA LYS A 164 37.47 23.40 -32.50
C LYS A 164 36.84 24.00 -31.24
N HIS A 165 35.56 23.73 -30.99
CA HIS A 165 34.87 24.17 -29.76
C HIS A 165 35.42 23.50 -28.49
N ARG A 166 35.90 22.26 -28.59
CA ARG A 166 36.53 21.52 -27.48
C ARG A 166 37.94 22.01 -27.16
N HIS A 167 38.66 22.60 -28.12
CA HIS A 167 39.97 23.21 -27.88
C HIS A 167 39.85 24.62 -27.28
N LEU A 168 38.96 25.47 -27.81
CA LEU A 168 38.74 26.82 -27.28
C LEU A 168 38.27 26.80 -25.80
N GLY A 169 37.44 25.82 -25.43
CA GLY A 169 37.00 25.62 -24.05
C GLY A 169 38.09 25.08 -23.11
N LYS A 170 39.17 24.49 -23.64
CA LYS A 170 40.34 24.07 -22.86
C LYS A 170 41.33 25.22 -22.66
N ASP A 171 41.44 26.12 -23.64
CA ASP A 171 42.29 27.31 -23.53
C ASP A 171 41.69 28.35 -22.56
N LEU A 172 40.37 28.52 -22.55
CA LEU A 172 39.68 29.41 -21.60
C LEU A 172 39.80 28.93 -20.15
N LYS A 173 39.83 27.60 -19.92
CA LYS A 173 40.05 26.99 -18.60
C LYS A 173 41.50 27.07 -18.14
N ARG A 174 42.45 27.20 -19.06
CA ARG A 174 43.88 27.36 -18.74
C ARG A 174 44.22 28.80 -18.36
N GLN A 175 43.51 29.80 -18.89
CA GLN A 175 43.70 31.20 -18.50
C GLN A 175 43.14 31.55 -17.10
N GLU A 176 42.09 30.88 -16.62
CA GLU A 176 41.52 31.16 -15.28
C GLU A 176 42.44 30.70 -14.13
N GLN A 177 43.40 29.80 -14.39
CA GLN A 177 44.29 29.24 -13.36
C GLN A 177 45.67 29.92 -13.25
N GLU A 178 45.97 30.94 -14.06
CA GLU A 178 47.31 31.54 -14.12
C GLU A 178 47.34 33.06 -13.81
N GLN A 179 46.62 33.52 -12.77
CA GLN A 179 46.91 34.83 -12.16
C GLN A 179 46.89 34.77 -10.61
N PRO A 180 48.06 34.75 -9.95
CA PRO A 180 48.16 34.76 -8.50
C PRO A 180 48.31 36.19 -7.92
N GLN A 181 47.62 36.40 -6.79
CA GLN A 181 48.10 37.06 -5.56
C GLN A 181 48.67 38.51 -5.64
N ASN A 182 47.93 39.50 -5.10
CA ASN A 182 48.55 40.49 -4.20
C ASN A 182 47.59 41.36 -3.33
N ARG A 183 48.07 41.67 -2.11
CA ARG A 183 47.71 42.75 -1.12
C ARG A 183 46.72 42.50 0.04
N VAL A 184 47.22 41.83 1.09
CA VAL A 184 47.69 42.36 2.40
C VAL A 184 46.93 43.52 3.12
N HIS A 185 46.76 43.31 4.45
CA HIS A 185 46.41 44.19 5.61
C HIS A 185 44.91 44.32 5.95
N ARG A 186 44.43 44.18 7.20
CA ARG A 186 45.02 44.43 8.53
C ARG A 186 44.16 43.75 9.65
N LYS A 187 44.77 43.62 10.85
CA LYS A 187 44.42 42.90 12.09
C LYS A 187 43.03 43.11 12.76
N ALA A 188 42.67 42.10 13.58
CA ALA A 188 41.66 42.00 14.67
C ALA A 188 41.89 43.03 15.83
N PRO A 189 41.09 43.15 16.95
CA PRO A 189 40.50 42.06 17.78
C PRO A 189 39.19 42.33 18.59
N GLN A 190 38.72 41.29 19.33
CA GLN A 190 37.97 41.31 20.62
C GLN A 190 36.53 41.95 20.65
N LYS A 191 35.57 41.63 21.53
CA LYS A 191 35.51 40.97 22.85
C LYS A 191 34.07 40.52 23.18
N ALA A 192 33.96 39.64 24.19
CA ALA A 192 32.78 39.18 24.94
C ALA A 192 31.65 40.18 25.23
N LYS A 193 30.41 39.67 25.32
CA LYS A 193 29.63 39.62 26.56
C LYS A 193 28.56 38.52 26.47
#